data_AF-A0A846TFC0-F1
#
_entry.id   AF-A0A846TFC0-F1
#
_cell.length_a   1.000
_cell.length_b   1.000
_cell.length_c   1.000
_cell.angle_alpha   90.00
_cell.angle_beta   90.00
_cell.angle_gamma   90.00
#
_symmetry.space_group_name_H-M   'P 1'
#
loop_
_entity.id
_entity.type
_entity.pdbx_description
1 polymer ?
#
loop_
_entity_poly.entity_id
_entity_poly.type
_entity_poly.pdbx_seq_one_letter_code
_entity_poly.pdbx_strand_id
1 'polypeptide(L)' 'MPMKPENRARYPRNWKQIRAAILERAGQRCHLAYDAKHHQQNAYQTRRAGKAKGDLFA' A
#
# COMPACT_ATOMS: atom_id res chain seq x y z
N MET A 1 -13.91 -4.97 -6.43
CA MET A 1 -12.90 -4.26 -7.23
C MET A 1 -12.73 -4.96 -8.58
N PRO A 2 -13.26 -4.40 -9.67
CA PRO A 2 -12.97 -4.88 -11.01
C PRO A 2 -11.52 -4.56 -11.37
N MET A 3 -10.79 -5.52 -11.97
CA MET A 3 -9.49 -5.22 -12.57
C MET A 3 -9.71 -4.33 -13.79
N LYS A 4 -8.89 -3.28 -13.92
CA LYS A 4 -8.89 -2.45 -15.12
C LYS A 4 -8.52 -3.32 -16.34
N PRO A 5 -9.22 -3.20 -17.49
CA PRO A 5 -8.97 -4.01 -18.67
C PRO A 5 -7.52 -3.94 -19.17
N GLU A 6 -6.94 -2.73 -19.16
CA GLU A 6 -5.55 -2.41 -19.50
C GLU A 6 -4.52 -3.25 -18.74
N ASN A 7 -4.82 -3.68 -17.51
CA ASN A 7 -3.88 -4.42 -16.67
C ASN A 7 -4.05 -5.94 -16.75
N ARG A 8 -5.05 -6.43 -17.50
CA ARG A 8 -5.42 -7.84 -17.51
C ARG A 8 -4.29 -8.76 -17.98
N ALA A 9 -3.42 -8.28 -18.87
CA ALA A 9 -2.26 -9.03 -19.36
C ALA A 9 -1.13 -9.19 -18.32
N ARG A 10 -1.06 -8.33 -17.30
CA ARG A 10 -0.04 -8.41 -16.23
C ARG A 10 -0.30 -9.58 -15.28
N TYR A 11 -1.55 -10.03 -15.19
CA TYR A 11 -1.95 -11.06 -14.24
C TYR A 11 -2.12 -12.41 -14.93
N PRO A 12 -1.74 -13.52 -14.28
CA PRO A 12 -1.92 -14.85 -14.82
C PRO A 12 -3.42 -15.21 -14.91
N ARG A 13 -3.77 -16.17 -15.77
CA ARG A 13 -5.17 -16.58 -16.01
C ARG A 13 -5.89 -17.02 -14.72
N ASN A 14 -5.18 -17.60 -13.77
CA ASN A 14 -5.69 -18.07 -12.48
C ASN A 14 -5.67 -17.00 -11.36
N TRP A 15 -5.48 -15.72 -11.68
CA TRP A 15 -5.40 -14.62 -10.69
C TRP A 15 -6.51 -14.64 -9.63
N LYS A 16 -7.76 -14.97 -10.03
CA LYS A 16 -8.88 -15.01 -9.09
C LYS A 16 -8.65 -16.00 -7.94
N GLN A 17 -8.02 -17.15 -8.22
CA GLN A 17 -7.70 -18.17 -7.22
C GLN A 17 -6.55 -17.71 -6.31
N ILE A 18 -5.48 -17.16 -6.90
CA ILE A 18 -4.34 -16.62 -6.15
C ILE A 18 -4.82 -15.53 -5.17
N ARG A 19 -5.65 -14.61 -5.66
CA ARG A 19 -6.23 -13.55 -4.82
C ARG A 19 -7.07 -14.13 -3.69
N ALA A 20 -7.89 -15.14 -3.95
CA ALA A 20 -8.72 -15.77 -2.93
C ALA A 20 -7.87 -16.40 -1.82
N ALA A 21 -6.84 -17.18 -2.20
CA ALA A 21 -5.92 -17.81 -1.25
C ALA A 21 -5.14 -16.78 -0.39
N ILE A 22 -4.71 -15.66 -0.99
CA ILE A 22 -4.05 -14.57 -0.24
C ILE A 22 -5.01 -13.94 0.77
N LEU A 23 -6.27 -13.69 0.38
CA LEU A 23 -7.27 -13.09 1.27
C LEU A 23 -7.64 -14.02 2.42
N GLU A 24 -7.75 -15.32 2.14
CA GLU A 24 -8.00 -16.35 3.14
C GLU A 24 -6.83 -16.41 4.14
N ARG A 25 -5.59 -16.47 3.66
CA ARG A 25 -4.38 -16.43 4.51
C ARG A 25 -4.33 -15.17 5.38
N ALA A 26 -4.74 -14.02 4.84
CA ALA A 26 -4.77 -12.76 5.57
C ALA A 26 -5.99 -12.61 6.49
N GLY A 27 -6.93 -13.56 6.49
CA GLY A 27 -8.18 -13.47 7.26
C GLY A 27 -9.05 -12.27 6.88
N GLN A 28 -8.99 -11.86 5.60
CA GLN A 28 -9.59 -10.61 5.10
C GLN A 28 -9.14 -9.34 5.84
N ARG A 29 -8.01 -9.37 6.54
CA ARG A 29 -7.46 -8.22 7.27
C ARG A 29 -6.52 -7.41 6.39
N CYS A 30 -6.53 -6.10 6.60
CA CYS A 30 -5.55 -5.22 5.99
C CYS A 30 -4.19 -5.31 6.72
N HIS A 31 -3.09 -5.24 5.97
CA HIS A 31 -1.73 -5.27 6.55
C HIS A 31 -1.36 -3.99 7.32
N LEU A 32 -2.11 -2.90 7.13
CA LEU A 32 -1.85 -1.59 7.76
C LEU A 32 -1.74 -1.68 9.29
N ALA A 33 -2.45 -2.61 9.93
CA ALA A 33 -2.34 -2.83 11.37
C ALA A 33 -0.97 -3.40 11.78
N TYR A 34 -0.40 -4.29 10.95
CA TYR A 34 0.93 -4.85 11.19
C TYR A 34 2.03 -3.80 10.91
N ASP A 35 1.85 -2.99 9.88
CA ASP A 35 2.85 -1.99 9.45
C ASP A 35 2.67 -0.61 10.08
N ALA A 36 1.80 -0.47 11.08
CA ALA A 36 1.42 0.81 11.67
C ALA A 36 2.63 1.66 12.11
N LYS A 37 3.64 1.03 12.73
CA LYS A 37 4.87 1.70 13.14
C LYS A 37 5.68 2.21 11.95
N HIS A 38 5.82 1.40 10.91
CA HIS A 38 6.55 1.78 9.70
C HIS A 38 5.83 2.93 8.97
N HIS A 39 4.50 2.88 8.89
CA HIS A 39 3.69 3.98 8.35
C HIS A 39 3.84 5.26 9.16
N GLN A 40 3.86 5.18 10.50
CA GLN A 40 4.08 6.34 11.37
C GLN A 40 5.46 6.97 11.12
N GLN A 41 6.51 6.16 10.98
CA GLN A 41 7.87 6.63 10.70
C GLN A 41 7.94 7.35 9.33
N ASN A 42 7.41 6.73 8.28
CA ASN A 42 7.40 7.33 6.94
C ASN A 42 6.58 8.63 6.93
N ALA A 43 5.42 8.66 7.58
CA ALA A 43 4.61 9.88 7.69
C ALA A 43 5.35 11.00 8.44
N TYR A 44 6.05 10.67 9.53
CA TYR A 44 6.87 11.64 10.26
C TYR A 44 7.99 12.20 9.36
N GLN A 45 8.74 11.34 8.67
CA GLN A 45 9.83 11.75 7.79
C GLN A 45 9.34 12.68 6.67
N THR A 46 8.27 12.29 5.98
CA THR A 46 7.69 13.10 4.89
C THR A 46 7.21 14.47 5.39
N ARG A 47 6.53 14.51 6.54
CA ARG A 47 6.08 15.78 7.15
C ARG A 47 7.25 16.68 7.54
N ARG A 48 8.28 16.10 8.16
CA ARG A 48 9.49 16.85 8.57
C ARG A 48 10.26 17.37 7.35
N ALA A 49 10.42 16.57 6.31
CA ALA A 49 11.09 16.97 5.08
C ALA A 49 10.35 18.12 4.37
N GLY A 50 9.01 18.10 4.38
CA GLY A 50 8.19 19.22 3.90
C GLY A 50 8.41 20.49 4.70
N LYS A 51 8.46 20.40 6.04
CA LYS A 51 8.72 21.55 6.92
C LYS A 51 10.12 22.13 6.72
N ALA A 52 11.15 21.29 6.62
CA ALA A 52 12.53 21.72 6.39
C ALA A 52 12.70 22.57 5.12
N LYS A 53 11.95 22.26 4.05
CA LYS A 53 11.92 23.08 2.83
C LYS A 53 11.24 24.44 3.03
N GLY A 54 10.22 24.51 3.89
CA GLY A 54 9.55 25.76 4.24
C GLY A 54 10.41 26.66 5.13
N ASP A 55 11.15 26.07 6.07
CA ASP A 55 12.05 26.79 6.99
C ASP A 55 13.29 27.37 6.27
N LEU A 56 13.66 26.87 5.08
CA LEU A 56 14.81 27.33 4.28
C LEU A 56 14.59 28.68 3.57
N PHE A 57 13.35 29.13 3.43
CA PHE A 57 12.97 30.36 2.72
C PHE A 57 12.11 31.31 3.56
N ALA A 58 12.09 31.12 4.89
CA ALA A 58 11.39 31.95 5.86
C ALA A 58 12.36 32.90 6.59
#